data_AF-A0A966YGC3-F1
#
_entry.id   AF-A0A966YGC3-F1
#
_cell.length_a   1.000
_cell.length_b   1.000
_cell.length_c   1.000
_cell.angle_alpha   90.00
_cell.angle_beta   90.00
_cell.angle_gamma   90.00
#
_symmetry.space_group_name_H-M   'P 1'
#
loop_
_entity.id
_entity.type
_entity.pdbx_description
1 polymer ?
#
loop_
_entity_poly.entity_id
_entity_poly.type
_entity_poly.pdbx_seq_one_letter_code
_entity_poly.pdbx_strand_id
1 'polypeptide(L)'
;MLVEAESFANRGGWKLDTQFIHEMGSPYLLAHGLGRPVADATTTVEVATAGRYRVWVRTKDWVARWQAPGTPGRFQLLVNDKPLSETFGTTGAEWHWQAGGEVELNAGSNRLTLHDLTGFDGRCDAIAFTRSEQSPPNDSAVLPSWRRSALGLPAEPETKGPYDLVVVGGGYSGMGAAISGARMGLKVALIQNRSVLGGNGSSEVRVWAMGLIRRGKYPRIGEIIEEFCDHAKKSPGTYEEFGDAKKEAVVRAEPNIDLFLNTHAFGVEKAVVGNRIEAVTCLDTRTSREFRFTGRFFCDATGHATIGH
;
A
#
# COMPACT_ATOMS: atom_id res chain seq x y z
N MET A 1 20.10 1.31 10.06
CA MET A 1 18.91 2.12 9.79
C MET A 1 18.17 1.52 8.62
N LEU A 2 16.86 1.32 8.76
CA LEU A 2 15.98 0.87 7.68
C LEU A 2 15.12 2.05 7.22
N VAL A 3 14.95 2.20 5.92
CA VAL A 3 14.11 3.22 5.29
C VAL A 3 13.15 2.51 4.36
N GLU A 4 11.87 2.52 4.68
CA GLU A 4 10.81 1.98 3.83
C GLU A 4 10.53 2.94 2.67
N ALA A 5 10.50 2.45 1.44
CA ALA A 5 10.34 3.29 0.26
C ALA A 5 8.98 3.97 0.25
N GLU A 6 7.93 3.29 0.73
CA GLU A 6 6.59 3.84 0.92
C GLU A 6 6.58 5.04 1.87
N SER A 7 7.55 5.16 2.78
CA SER A 7 7.66 6.28 3.72
C SER A 7 8.27 7.55 3.10
N PHE A 8 8.67 7.52 1.83
CA PHE A 8 9.25 8.68 1.16
C PHE A 8 8.27 9.87 1.17
N ALA A 9 8.78 11.03 1.61
CA ALA A 9 7.98 12.25 1.77
C ALA A 9 7.38 12.74 0.44
N ASN A 10 8.15 12.64 -0.65
CA ASN A 10 7.68 12.90 -2.00
C ASN A 10 7.94 11.66 -2.86
N ARG A 11 6.89 11.08 -3.45
CA ARG A 11 7.03 9.88 -4.30
C ARG A 11 7.27 10.22 -5.78
N GLY A 12 7.23 11.50 -6.16
CA GLY A 12 7.36 11.92 -7.55
C GLY A 12 6.32 11.21 -8.42
N GLY A 13 6.78 10.49 -9.44
CA GLY A 13 5.94 9.64 -10.27
C GLY A 13 5.88 8.18 -9.84
N TRP A 14 6.62 7.77 -8.80
CA TRP A 14 6.55 6.43 -8.23
C TRP A 14 5.21 6.22 -7.53
N LYS A 15 4.60 5.05 -7.77
CA LYS A 15 3.33 4.66 -7.18
C LYS A 15 3.56 3.79 -5.97
N LEU A 16 2.74 3.98 -4.94
CA LEU A 16 2.69 3.06 -3.81
C LEU A 16 1.87 1.83 -4.23
N ASP A 17 2.52 0.68 -4.28
CA ASP A 17 1.87 -0.58 -4.60
C ASP A 17 1.59 -1.38 -3.32
N THR A 18 0.36 -1.86 -3.19
CA THR A 18 -0.11 -2.62 -2.03
C THR A 18 -0.63 -4.01 -2.40
N GLN A 19 -0.47 -4.43 -3.66
CA GLN A 19 -1.12 -5.65 -4.17
C GLN A 19 -0.47 -6.92 -3.61
N PHE A 20 0.84 -6.88 -3.40
CA PHE A 20 1.64 -8.06 -3.04
C PHE A 20 2.08 -8.09 -1.57
N ILE A 21 1.44 -7.30 -0.68
CA ILE A 21 1.82 -7.25 0.74
C ILE A 21 1.84 -8.64 1.37
N HIS A 22 0.89 -9.51 1.04
CA HIS A 22 0.82 -10.88 1.57
C HIS A 22 1.90 -11.82 1.02
N GLU A 23 2.46 -11.51 -0.15
CA GLU A 23 3.49 -12.34 -0.79
C GLU A 23 4.91 -11.91 -0.39
N MET A 24 5.11 -10.62 -0.13
CA MET A 24 6.45 -10.03 0.04
C MET A 24 6.66 -9.33 1.38
N GLY A 25 5.59 -9.11 2.15
CA GLY A 25 5.62 -8.68 3.55
C GLY A 25 5.42 -7.18 3.80
N SER A 26 5.39 -6.35 2.75
CA SER A 26 5.28 -4.90 2.85
C SER A 26 4.74 -4.28 1.54
N PRO A 27 4.23 -3.04 1.58
CA PRO A 27 4.06 -2.26 0.37
C PRO A 27 5.42 -1.82 -0.19
N TYR A 28 5.43 -1.28 -1.41
CA TYR A 28 6.67 -0.83 -2.06
C TYR A 28 6.40 0.29 -3.07
N LEU A 29 7.44 0.96 -3.53
CA LEU A 29 7.34 1.94 -4.62
C LEU A 29 7.59 1.30 -5.98
N LEU A 30 6.72 1.62 -6.94
CA LEU A 30 6.72 1.15 -8.31
C LEU A 30 6.84 2.31 -9.31
N ALA A 31 7.87 2.28 -10.15
CA ALA A 31 8.07 3.23 -11.24
C ALA A 31 7.33 2.79 -12.51
N HIS A 32 6.02 3.02 -12.56
CA HIS A 32 5.17 2.68 -13.71
C HIS A 32 4.96 3.89 -14.64
N GLY A 33 5.91 4.11 -15.55
CA GLY A 33 5.93 5.24 -16.49
C GLY A 33 5.59 4.90 -17.94
N LEU A 34 5.14 3.67 -18.21
CA LEU A 34 4.84 3.15 -19.55
C LEU A 34 6.02 3.30 -20.53
N GLY A 35 7.23 3.01 -20.04
CA GLY A 35 8.48 3.09 -20.83
C GLY A 35 9.09 4.50 -20.90
N ARG A 36 8.58 5.44 -20.10
CA ARG A 36 9.19 6.76 -19.88
C ARG A 36 9.56 6.91 -18.41
N PRO A 37 10.80 7.24 -18.07
CA PRO A 37 11.21 7.44 -16.69
C PRO A 37 10.24 8.36 -15.92
N VAL A 38 9.84 7.93 -14.74
CA VAL A 38 8.97 8.71 -13.86
C VAL A 38 9.79 9.74 -13.08
N ALA A 39 9.11 10.79 -12.57
CA ALA A 39 9.77 11.77 -11.71
C ALA A 39 10.28 11.13 -10.41
N ASP A 40 11.43 11.60 -9.94
CA ASP A 40 12.15 11.08 -8.77
C ASP A 40 11.30 11.04 -7.49
N ALA A 41 11.42 9.93 -6.75
CA ALA A 41 10.96 9.86 -5.37
C ALA A 41 12.08 10.32 -4.44
N THR A 42 11.77 11.17 -3.46
CA THR A 42 12.75 11.84 -2.61
C THR A 42 12.30 11.85 -1.16
N THR A 43 13.26 11.67 -0.25
CA THR A 43 13.02 11.80 1.19
C THR A 43 14.30 12.26 1.89
N THR A 44 14.18 12.58 3.17
CA THR A 44 15.31 12.93 4.04
C THR A 44 15.31 11.99 5.23
N VAL A 45 16.50 11.53 5.61
CA VAL A 45 16.71 10.65 6.77
C VAL A 45 17.70 11.27 7.74
N GLU A 46 17.45 11.06 9.02
CA GLU A 46 18.32 11.54 10.10
C GLU A 46 19.27 10.42 10.54
N VAL A 47 20.56 10.70 10.54
CA VAL A 47 21.62 9.75 10.90
C VAL A 47 22.32 10.23 12.17
N ALA A 48 22.28 9.42 13.22
CA ALA A 48 22.83 9.81 14.52
C ALA A 48 24.37 9.98 14.52
N THR A 49 25.08 9.25 13.67
CA THR A 49 26.55 9.26 13.65
C THR A 49 27.04 9.28 12.22
N ALA A 50 27.83 10.28 11.87
CA ALA A 50 28.47 10.34 10.56
C ALA A 50 29.38 9.12 10.32
N GLY A 51 29.61 8.79 9.06
CA GLY A 51 30.62 7.82 8.65
C GLY A 51 30.14 6.90 7.54
N ARG A 52 30.89 5.82 7.36
CA ARG A 52 30.67 4.89 6.27
C ARG A 52 29.59 3.85 6.60
N TYR A 53 28.68 3.66 5.66
CA TYR A 53 27.60 2.67 5.72
C TYR A 53 27.55 1.86 4.44
N ARG A 54 27.34 0.56 4.58
CA ARG A 54 26.94 -0.32 3.49
C ARG A 54 25.47 -0.13 3.19
N VAL A 55 25.14 -0.14 1.91
CA VAL A 55 23.80 0.06 1.39
C VAL A 55 23.26 -1.25 0.84
N TRP A 56 22.05 -1.59 1.23
CA TRP A 56 21.27 -2.67 0.65
C TRP A 56 19.92 -2.15 0.20
N VAL A 57 19.47 -2.54 -0.98
CA VAL A 57 18.14 -2.17 -1.50
C VAL A 57 17.33 -3.44 -1.72
N ARG A 58 16.16 -3.55 -1.10
CA ARG A 58 15.24 -4.67 -1.31
C ARG A 58 14.45 -4.44 -2.59
N THR A 59 14.70 -5.30 -3.58
CA THR A 59 14.20 -5.18 -4.96
C THR A 59 14.16 -6.56 -5.63
N LYS A 60 13.75 -6.60 -6.90
CA LYS A 60 13.85 -7.76 -7.79
C LYS A 60 13.92 -7.33 -9.24
N ASP A 61 14.57 -8.14 -10.06
CA ASP A 61 14.34 -8.14 -11.50
C ASP A 61 13.04 -8.88 -11.79
N TRP A 62 11.99 -8.11 -12.09
CA TRP A 62 10.66 -8.66 -12.24
C TRP A 62 10.48 -9.53 -13.48
N VAL A 63 11.36 -9.41 -14.49
CA VAL A 63 11.30 -10.28 -15.68
C VAL A 63 12.14 -11.54 -15.56
N ALA A 64 13.05 -11.60 -14.58
CA ALA A 64 13.98 -12.73 -14.41
C ALA A 64 13.26 -14.08 -14.27
N ARG A 65 12.05 -14.10 -13.69
CA ARG A 65 11.24 -15.32 -13.55
C ARG A 65 10.87 -15.98 -14.89
N TRP A 66 10.85 -15.22 -15.98
CA TRP A 66 10.61 -15.71 -17.33
C TRP A 66 11.89 -15.89 -18.15
N GLN A 67 13.07 -15.68 -17.54
CA GLN A 67 14.37 -15.68 -18.22
C GLN A 67 14.40 -14.75 -19.44
N ALA A 68 13.62 -13.66 -19.38
CA ALA A 68 13.57 -12.69 -20.46
C ALA A 68 14.90 -11.90 -20.53
N PRO A 69 15.34 -11.50 -21.73
CA PRO A 69 16.54 -10.69 -21.87
C PRO A 69 16.31 -9.26 -21.34
N GLY A 70 17.34 -8.72 -20.69
CA GLY A 70 17.37 -7.36 -20.17
C GLY A 70 16.74 -7.20 -18.78
N THR A 71 16.83 -5.99 -18.24
CA THR A 71 16.36 -5.63 -16.90
C THR A 71 15.57 -4.32 -17.03
N PRO A 72 14.25 -4.40 -17.29
CA PRO A 72 13.50 -3.21 -17.65
C PRO A 72 13.07 -2.41 -16.42
N GLY A 73 13.12 -2.96 -15.20
CA GLY A 73 12.82 -2.25 -13.95
C GLY A 73 14.03 -1.57 -13.29
N ARG A 74 14.96 -1.02 -14.09
CA ARG A 74 16.20 -0.43 -13.57
C ARG A 74 15.98 0.94 -12.92
N PHE A 75 16.68 1.17 -11.81
CA PHE A 75 16.71 2.47 -11.13
C PHE A 75 18.04 2.68 -10.39
N GLN A 76 18.31 3.92 -10.00
CA GLN A 76 19.43 4.28 -9.14
C GLN A 76 18.94 4.80 -7.79
N LEU A 77 19.74 4.56 -6.76
CA LEU A 77 19.65 5.28 -5.50
C LEU A 77 20.71 6.40 -5.51
N LEU A 78 20.31 7.60 -5.14
CA LEU A 78 21.23 8.71 -4.87
C LEU A 78 21.21 9.02 -3.38
N VAL A 79 22.39 9.35 -2.85
CA VAL A 79 22.58 9.83 -1.47
C VAL A 79 23.24 11.19 -1.56
N ASN A 80 22.58 12.21 -1.00
CA ASN A 80 23.03 13.62 -1.08
C ASN A 80 23.36 14.02 -2.53
N ASP A 81 22.42 13.73 -3.44
CA ASP A 81 22.47 14.00 -4.88
C ASP A 81 23.61 13.30 -5.65
N LYS A 82 24.32 12.37 -5.01
CA LYS A 82 25.33 11.52 -5.64
C LYS A 82 24.75 10.13 -5.91
N PRO A 83 24.68 9.69 -7.18
CA PRO A 83 24.24 8.33 -7.49
C PRO A 83 25.25 7.31 -6.98
N LEU A 84 24.74 6.21 -6.44
CA LEU A 84 25.54 5.01 -6.22
C LEU A 84 25.99 4.45 -7.58
N SER A 85 27.13 3.77 -7.60
CA SER A 85 27.62 3.10 -8.81
C SER A 85 26.71 1.94 -9.26
N GLU A 86 26.03 1.31 -8.30
CA GLU A 86 25.14 0.19 -8.56
C GLU A 86 23.83 0.64 -9.22
N THR A 87 23.37 -0.17 -10.19
CA THR A 87 22.02 -0.05 -10.76
C THR A 87 21.13 -1.16 -10.19
N PHE A 88 20.04 -0.77 -9.55
CA PHE A 88 19.13 -1.69 -8.85
C PHE A 88 18.01 -2.21 -9.75
N GLY A 89 17.37 -3.30 -9.31
CA GLY A 89 16.29 -3.96 -10.06
C GLY A 89 16.81 -4.80 -11.23
N THR A 90 18.05 -5.27 -11.12
CA THR A 90 18.79 -5.94 -12.20
C THR A 90 19.07 -7.42 -11.95
N THR A 91 18.84 -7.89 -10.73
CA THR A 91 19.11 -9.27 -10.32
C THR A 91 17.92 -9.87 -9.56
N GLY A 92 17.88 -11.20 -9.46
CA GLY A 92 16.94 -11.93 -8.61
C GLY A 92 15.49 -11.93 -9.11
N ALA A 93 14.95 -13.13 -9.36
CA ALA A 93 13.53 -13.30 -9.71
C ALA A 93 12.59 -13.07 -8.51
N GLU A 94 13.09 -13.35 -7.31
CA GLU A 94 12.41 -13.13 -6.04
C GLU A 94 12.87 -11.84 -5.36
N TRP A 95 12.04 -11.32 -4.46
CA TRP A 95 12.42 -10.19 -3.60
C TRP A 95 13.66 -10.55 -2.80
N HIS A 96 14.70 -9.71 -2.89
CA HIS A 96 15.97 -9.92 -2.21
C HIS A 96 16.67 -8.58 -1.95
N TRP A 97 17.71 -8.60 -1.12
CA TRP A 97 18.58 -7.46 -0.89
C TRP A 97 19.70 -7.42 -1.92
N GLN A 98 19.66 -6.45 -2.83
CA GLN A 98 20.74 -6.16 -3.78
C GLN A 98 21.77 -5.22 -3.10
N ALA A 99 23.06 -5.57 -3.19
CA ALA A 99 24.14 -4.80 -2.59
C ALA A 99 24.40 -3.51 -3.36
N GLY A 100 24.40 -2.36 -2.68
CA GLY A 100 24.63 -1.04 -3.28
C GLY A 100 26.05 -0.48 -3.09
N GLY A 101 26.94 -1.23 -2.43
CA GLY A 101 28.27 -0.74 -2.04
C GLY A 101 28.26 0.08 -0.74
N GLU A 102 29.22 1.00 -0.61
CA GLU A 102 29.42 1.83 0.58
C GLU A 102 29.21 3.31 0.26
N VAL A 103 28.63 4.04 1.21
CA VAL A 103 28.44 5.49 1.15
C VAL A 103 28.87 6.15 2.45
N GLU A 104 29.30 7.41 2.37
CA GLU A 104 29.50 8.26 3.54
C GLU A 104 28.20 9.01 3.84
N LEU A 105 27.67 8.84 5.06
CA LEU A 105 26.53 9.60 5.56
C LEU A 105 27.00 10.66 6.55
N ASN A 106 26.40 11.84 6.49
CA ASN A 106 26.62 12.91 7.46
C ASN A 106 25.84 12.61 8.74
N ALA A 107 26.30 13.16 9.88
CA ALA A 107 25.44 13.23 11.05
C ALA A 107 24.30 14.24 10.77
N GLY A 108 23.09 13.91 11.21
CA GLY A 108 21.87 14.64 10.91
C GLY A 108 21.31 14.28 9.53
N SER A 109 20.88 15.31 8.81
CA SER A 109 20.07 15.20 7.61
C SER A 109 20.84 14.68 6.39
N ASN A 110 20.30 13.65 5.74
CA ASN A 110 20.79 13.11 4.47
C ASN A 110 19.63 12.91 3.49
N ARG A 111 19.81 13.38 2.26
CA ARG A 111 18.79 13.28 1.21
C ARG A 111 18.93 11.96 0.47
N LEU A 112 17.81 11.25 0.29
CA LEU A 112 17.72 10.05 -0.52
C LEU A 112 16.87 10.32 -1.75
N THR A 113 17.26 9.76 -2.89
CA THR A 113 16.46 9.83 -4.13
C THR A 113 16.45 8.50 -4.85
N LEU A 114 15.26 8.04 -5.22
CA LEU A 114 15.07 6.96 -6.19
C LEU A 114 14.87 7.57 -7.57
N HIS A 115 15.81 7.30 -8.45
CA HIS A 115 15.81 7.78 -9.82
C HIS A 115 15.50 6.62 -10.77
N ASP A 116 14.35 6.69 -11.42
CA ASP A 116 13.92 5.69 -12.41
C ASP A 116 14.73 5.86 -13.71
N LEU A 117 15.24 4.76 -14.26
CA LEU A 117 16.02 4.79 -15.49
C LEU A 117 15.23 4.38 -16.73
N THR A 118 14.03 3.83 -16.56
CA THR A 118 13.34 3.12 -17.66
C THR A 118 11.87 3.46 -17.80
N GLY A 119 11.17 3.79 -16.71
CA GLY A 119 9.72 3.91 -16.73
C GLY A 119 8.98 2.59 -16.83
N PHE A 120 9.65 1.46 -16.59
CA PHE A 120 9.11 0.14 -16.86
C PHE A 120 9.19 -0.78 -15.63
N ASP A 121 8.50 -0.35 -14.58
CA ASP A 121 8.24 -1.08 -13.35
C ASP A 121 9.50 -1.31 -12.50
N GLY A 122 10.29 -0.26 -12.28
CA GLY A 122 11.29 -0.28 -11.22
C GLY A 122 10.65 -0.47 -9.84
N ARG A 123 11.20 -1.37 -9.02
CA ARG A 123 10.60 -1.77 -7.73
C ARG A 123 11.57 -1.54 -6.58
N CYS A 124 11.18 -0.74 -5.59
CA CYS A 124 11.96 -0.53 -4.38
C CYS A 124 11.05 -0.70 -3.16
N ASP A 125 11.34 -1.70 -2.32
CA ASP A 125 10.64 -1.91 -1.04
C ASP A 125 11.33 -1.12 0.08
N ALA A 126 12.61 -1.36 0.32
CA ALA A 126 13.32 -0.71 1.41
C ALA A 126 14.79 -0.52 1.11
N ILE A 127 15.39 0.45 1.81
CA ILE A 127 16.82 0.77 1.78
C ILE A 127 17.36 0.58 3.19
N ALA A 128 18.41 -0.22 3.33
CA ALA A 128 19.09 -0.42 4.59
C ALA A 128 20.50 0.16 4.55
N PHE A 129 20.80 1.00 5.54
CA PHE A 129 22.14 1.50 5.82
C PHE A 129 22.67 0.80 7.06
N THR A 130 23.75 0.03 6.92
CA THR A 130 24.32 -0.81 7.98
C THR A 130 25.84 -0.73 8.03
N ARG A 131 26.44 -0.99 9.19
CA ARG A 131 27.89 -1.18 9.34
C ARG A 131 28.28 -2.66 9.26
N SER A 132 27.30 -3.57 9.36
CA SER A 132 27.52 -5.01 9.19
C SER A 132 27.80 -5.35 7.72
N GLU A 133 28.50 -6.46 7.47
CA GLU A 133 28.65 -7.03 6.13
C GLU A 133 27.39 -7.74 5.65
N GLN A 134 26.51 -8.12 6.57
CA GLN A 134 25.32 -8.89 6.26
C GLN A 134 24.15 -7.96 5.90
N SER A 135 23.36 -8.39 4.92
CA SER A 135 22.06 -7.79 4.62
C SER A 135 21.07 -8.04 5.77
N PRO A 136 20.00 -7.23 5.86
CA PRO A 136 18.89 -7.55 6.76
C PRO A 136 18.25 -8.91 6.41
N PRO A 137 17.48 -9.52 7.34
CA PRO A 137 16.69 -10.70 7.01
C PRO A 137 15.73 -10.42 5.83
N ASN A 138 15.46 -11.44 5.01
CA ASN A 138 14.63 -11.34 3.81
C ASN A 138 13.30 -12.10 3.96
N ASP A 139 12.71 -12.03 5.15
CA ASP A 139 11.40 -12.63 5.45
C ASP A 139 10.28 -11.90 4.69
N SER A 140 9.31 -12.67 4.18
CA SER A 140 8.14 -12.20 3.44
C SER A 140 6.84 -12.22 4.25
N ALA A 141 6.87 -12.65 5.51
CA ALA A 141 5.74 -12.46 6.41
C ALA A 141 5.35 -10.97 6.49
N VAL A 142 4.07 -10.67 6.66
CA VAL A 142 3.63 -9.27 6.76
C VAL A 142 4.23 -8.62 8.02
N LEU A 143 5.03 -7.58 7.78
CA LEU A 143 5.70 -6.77 8.80
C LEU A 143 6.43 -7.63 9.86
N PRO A 144 7.48 -8.40 9.53
CA PRO A 144 8.10 -9.36 10.43
C PRO A 144 8.77 -8.68 11.65
N SER A 145 9.02 -9.43 12.73
CA SER A 145 9.50 -8.89 14.01
C SER A 145 10.81 -8.07 13.90
N TRP A 146 11.73 -8.48 13.03
CA TRP A 146 12.97 -7.75 12.77
C TRP A 146 12.69 -6.38 12.14
N ARG A 147 11.71 -6.29 11.24
CA ARG A 147 11.31 -5.05 10.56
C ARG A 147 10.64 -4.11 11.56
N ARG A 148 9.73 -4.64 12.39
CA ARG A 148 9.13 -3.90 13.52
C ARG A 148 10.20 -3.27 14.42
N SER A 149 11.20 -4.06 14.80
CA SER A 149 12.32 -3.62 15.64
C SER A 149 13.18 -2.56 14.94
N ALA A 150 13.48 -2.76 13.66
CA ALA A 150 14.30 -1.83 12.87
C ALA A 150 13.63 -0.47 12.65
N LEU A 151 12.30 -0.42 12.63
CA LEU A 151 11.48 0.78 12.49
C LEU A 151 11.11 1.44 13.82
N GLY A 152 11.39 0.77 14.96
CA GLY A 152 10.99 1.26 16.28
C GLY A 152 9.47 1.35 16.44
N LEU A 153 8.72 0.43 15.82
CA LEU A 153 7.26 0.41 15.95
C LEU A 153 6.84 0.08 17.40
N PRO A 154 5.67 0.60 17.85
CA PRO A 154 5.11 0.21 19.15
C PRO A 154 4.94 -1.30 19.26
N ALA A 155 5.14 -1.84 20.46
CA ALA A 155 4.98 -3.27 20.71
C ALA A 155 3.53 -3.76 20.51
N GLU A 156 2.56 -2.88 20.79
CA GLU A 156 1.13 -3.18 20.67
C GLU A 156 0.47 -2.26 19.64
N PRO A 157 -0.43 -2.79 18.79
CA PRO A 157 -1.16 -1.99 17.81
C PRO A 157 -2.13 -1.02 18.48
N GLU A 158 -2.32 0.15 17.87
CA GLU A 158 -3.30 1.12 18.34
C GLU A 158 -4.72 0.57 18.14
N THR A 159 -5.49 0.43 19.22
CA THR A 159 -6.85 -0.09 19.14
C THR A 159 -7.84 0.98 18.68
N LYS A 160 -8.63 0.65 17.65
CA LYS A 160 -9.76 1.44 17.14
C LYS A 160 -11.06 0.69 17.42
N GLY A 161 -12.06 1.39 17.96
CA GLY A 161 -13.39 0.84 18.24
C GLY A 161 -13.84 0.99 19.70
N PRO A 162 -14.91 0.27 20.11
CA PRO A 162 -15.62 -0.72 19.32
C PRO A 162 -16.46 -0.10 18.20
N TYR A 163 -16.53 -0.80 17.08
CA TYR A 163 -17.46 -0.54 15.98
C TYR A 163 -18.60 -1.55 15.99
N ASP A 164 -19.75 -1.18 15.46
CA ASP A 164 -20.81 -2.15 15.18
C ASP A 164 -20.46 -2.99 13.96
N LEU A 165 -19.90 -2.37 12.92
CA LEU A 165 -19.50 -3.01 11.68
C LEU A 165 -18.09 -2.57 11.25
N VAL A 166 -17.21 -3.54 11.01
CA VAL A 166 -15.89 -3.32 10.38
C VAL A 166 -15.96 -3.83 8.94
N VAL A 167 -15.81 -2.93 7.98
CA VAL A 167 -15.80 -3.25 6.55
C VAL A 167 -14.38 -3.11 6.02
N VAL A 168 -13.84 -4.17 5.44
CA VAL A 168 -12.47 -4.21 4.90
C VAL A 168 -12.53 -4.26 3.38
N GLY A 169 -12.12 -3.16 2.74
CA GLY A 169 -12.13 -2.96 1.30
C GLY A 169 -13.03 -1.81 0.89
N GLY A 170 -12.44 -0.72 0.40
CA GLY A 170 -13.14 0.48 -0.08
C GLY A 170 -13.59 0.41 -1.54
N GLY A 171 -13.87 -0.79 -2.06
CA GLY A 171 -14.46 -0.99 -3.39
C GLY A 171 -15.97 -0.73 -3.40
N TYR A 172 -16.62 -0.92 -4.55
CA TYR A 172 -18.07 -0.75 -4.70
C TYR A 172 -18.89 -1.56 -3.67
N SER A 173 -18.50 -2.81 -3.42
CA SER A 173 -19.15 -3.68 -2.43
C SER A 173 -19.00 -3.16 -1.00
N GLY A 174 -17.78 -2.82 -0.59
CA GLY A 174 -17.51 -2.37 0.77
C GLY A 174 -18.03 -0.95 1.04
N MET A 175 -17.96 -0.04 0.08
CA MET A 175 -18.63 1.26 0.17
C MET A 175 -20.15 1.09 0.32
N GLY A 176 -20.76 0.23 -0.50
CA GLY A 176 -22.18 -0.08 -0.40
C GLY A 176 -22.57 -0.66 0.96
N ALA A 177 -21.78 -1.61 1.47
CA ALA A 177 -21.99 -2.20 2.79
C ALA A 177 -21.85 -1.17 3.92
N ALA A 178 -20.81 -0.32 3.86
CA ALA A 178 -20.54 0.69 4.88
C ALA A 178 -21.63 1.78 4.91
N ILE A 179 -22.01 2.34 3.77
CA ILE A 179 -23.06 3.36 3.66
C ILE A 179 -24.41 2.78 4.11
N SER A 180 -24.74 1.57 3.66
CA SER A 180 -25.96 0.88 4.09
C SER A 180 -26.00 0.67 5.60
N GLY A 181 -24.92 0.15 6.19
CA GLY A 181 -24.81 -0.06 7.63
C GLY A 181 -24.92 1.25 8.43
N ALA A 182 -24.22 2.29 8.00
CA ALA A 182 -24.23 3.60 8.63
C ALA A 182 -25.63 4.24 8.66
N ARG A 183 -26.35 4.19 7.53
CA ARG A 183 -27.73 4.70 7.40
C ARG A 183 -28.75 3.88 8.18
N MET A 184 -28.44 2.62 8.48
CA MET A 184 -29.21 1.77 9.39
C MET A 184 -28.85 1.99 10.87
N GLY A 185 -27.95 2.94 11.17
CA GLY A 185 -27.59 3.34 12.53
C GLY A 185 -26.38 2.63 13.13
N LEU A 186 -25.64 1.84 12.35
CA LEU A 186 -24.41 1.18 12.82
C LEU A 186 -23.24 2.17 12.82
N LYS A 187 -22.40 2.15 13.86
CA LYS A 187 -21.07 2.78 13.82
C LYS A 187 -20.12 1.92 12.98
N VAL A 188 -19.61 2.44 11.88
CA VAL A 188 -18.85 1.70 10.87
C VAL A 188 -17.40 2.15 10.82
N ALA A 189 -16.46 1.19 10.79
CA ALA A 189 -15.10 1.42 10.30
C ALA A 189 -15.02 0.96 8.84
N LEU A 190 -14.71 1.85 7.91
CA LEU A 190 -14.42 1.50 6.52
C LEU A 190 -12.91 1.56 6.28
N ILE A 191 -12.29 0.40 6.06
CA ILE A 191 -10.84 0.23 5.92
C ILE A 191 -10.48 0.02 4.46
N GLN A 192 -9.57 0.83 3.92
CA GLN A 192 -9.12 0.77 2.53
C GLN A 192 -7.60 0.90 2.47
N ASN A 193 -6.93 -0.05 1.80
CA ASN A 193 -5.47 -0.12 1.77
C ASN A 193 -4.79 0.93 0.88
N ARG A 194 -5.55 1.62 0.03
CA ARG A 194 -5.08 2.69 -0.86
C ARG A 194 -5.58 4.06 -0.42
N SER A 195 -5.06 5.12 -1.05
CA SER A 195 -5.43 6.50 -0.73
C SER A 195 -6.76 6.95 -1.35
N VAL A 196 -7.41 6.10 -2.15
CA VAL A 196 -8.69 6.39 -2.80
C VAL A 196 -9.67 5.22 -2.69
N LEU A 197 -10.95 5.56 -2.76
CA LEU A 197 -12.07 4.61 -2.77
C LEU A 197 -12.46 4.22 -4.21
N GLY A 198 -13.29 3.18 -4.35
CA GLY A 198 -13.81 2.70 -5.63
C GLY A 198 -13.20 1.39 -6.13
N GLY A 199 -12.16 0.88 -5.48
CA GLY A 199 -11.55 -0.39 -5.89
C GLY A 199 -10.98 -0.31 -7.30
N ASN A 200 -11.36 -1.22 -8.19
CA ASN A 200 -10.94 -1.16 -9.59
C ASN A 200 -11.59 0.01 -10.37
N GLY A 201 -12.72 0.54 -9.91
CA GLY A 201 -13.34 1.75 -10.46
C GLY A 201 -12.91 3.04 -9.76
N SER A 202 -11.68 3.04 -9.24
CA SER A 202 -10.95 4.26 -8.86
C SER A 202 -10.11 4.76 -10.03
N SER A 203 -9.63 5.99 -9.92
CA SER A 203 -8.73 6.60 -10.89
C SER A 203 -7.37 5.89 -11.04
N GLU A 204 -7.00 5.02 -10.09
CA GLU A 204 -5.75 4.26 -10.13
C GLU A 204 -5.80 3.08 -11.11
N VAL A 205 -6.94 2.39 -11.19
CA VAL A 205 -7.10 1.15 -11.99
C VAL A 205 -8.00 1.36 -13.21
N ARG A 206 -8.98 2.26 -13.11
CA ARG A 206 -9.81 2.75 -14.22
C ARG A 206 -10.66 1.68 -14.93
N VAL A 207 -11.18 0.73 -14.17
CA VAL A 207 -12.22 -0.20 -14.65
C VAL A 207 -13.59 0.38 -14.30
N TRP A 208 -14.36 0.76 -15.32
CA TRP A 208 -15.65 1.44 -15.15
C TRP A 208 -16.69 0.64 -14.35
N ALA A 209 -17.65 1.34 -13.77
CA ALA A 209 -18.83 0.71 -13.21
C ALA A 209 -19.74 0.18 -14.33
N MET A 210 -19.83 -1.14 -14.47
CA MET A 210 -20.77 -1.79 -15.37
C MET A 210 -21.65 -2.77 -14.61
N GLY A 211 -22.67 -2.23 -13.94
CA GLY A 211 -23.72 -2.98 -13.27
C GLY A 211 -25.07 -2.62 -13.88
N LEU A 212 -25.79 -3.61 -14.42
CA LEU A 212 -27.17 -3.45 -14.91
C LEU A 212 -28.16 -3.30 -13.74
N ILE A 213 -28.04 -2.21 -13.00
CA ILE A 213 -28.82 -1.93 -11.80
C ILE A 213 -30.18 -1.31 -12.14
N ARG A 214 -31.10 -1.31 -11.15
CA ARG A 214 -32.44 -0.73 -11.26
C ARG A 214 -33.27 -1.25 -12.45
N ARG A 215 -33.09 -2.53 -12.85
CA ARG A 215 -33.79 -3.13 -14.00
C ARG A 215 -35.00 -3.96 -13.60
N GLY A 216 -36.09 -3.81 -14.36
CA GLY A 216 -37.24 -4.71 -14.35
C GLY A 216 -37.83 -4.92 -12.96
N LYS A 217 -37.81 -6.18 -12.48
CA LYS A 217 -38.34 -6.58 -11.17
C LYS A 217 -37.55 -6.05 -9.97
N TYR A 218 -36.36 -5.48 -10.19
CA TYR A 218 -35.45 -5.05 -9.13
C TYR A 218 -35.10 -3.55 -9.22
N PRO A 219 -36.10 -2.64 -9.17
CA PRO A 219 -35.89 -1.22 -9.39
C PRO A 219 -35.03 -0.55 -8.30
N ARG A 220 -34.94 -1.16 -7.11
CA ARG A 220 -34.16 -0.62 -5.97
C ARG A 220 -32.73 -1.16 -5.87
N ILE A 221 -32.38 -2.22 -6.61
CA ILE A 221 -31.01 -2.75 -6.58
C ILE A 221 -30.07 -1.70 -7.16
N GLY A 222 -29.05 -1.33 -6.39
CA GLY A 222 -28.00 -0.39 -6.79
C GLY A 222 -28.26 1.07 -6.42
N GLU A 223 -29.31 1.40 -5.64
CA GLU A 223 -29.61 2.79 -5.23
C GLU A 223 -28.42 3.50 -4.58
N ILE A 224 -27.79 2.87 -3.59
CA ILE A 224 -26.59 3.42 -2.94
C ILE A 224 -25.42 3.52 -3.92
N ILE A 225 -25.30 2.58 -4.86
CA ILE A 225 -24.19 2.56 -5.82
C ILE A 225 -24.28 3.72 -6.81
N GLU A 226 -25.49 4.08 -7.28
CA GLU A 226 -25.71 5.22 -8.18
C GLU A 226 -25.25 6.55 -7.59
N GLU A 227 -25.29 6.68 -6.26
CA GLU A 227 -24.87 7.90 -5.59
C GLU A 227 -23.38 8.21 -5.83
N PHE A 228 -22.54 7.20 -6.11
CA PHE A 228 -21.09 7.35 -6.23
C PHE A 228 -20.45 6.67 -7.44
N CYS A 229 -21.20 5.91 -8.24
CA CYS A 229 -20.68 5.26 -9.43
C CYS A 229 -20.04 6.27 -10.39
N ASP A 230 -19.04 5.79 -11.13
CA ASP A 230 -18.49 6.53 -12.25
C ASP A 230 -19.39 6.43 -13.48
N HIS A 231 -19.24 7.39 -14.39
CA HIS A 231 -19.87 7.40 -15.71
C HIS A 231 -18.81 7.56 -16.79
N ALA A 232 -17.71 6.81 -16.67
CA ALA A 232 -16.60 6.86 -17.61
C ALA A 232 -17.05 6.39 -19.00
N LYS A 233 -16.54 7.04 -20.07
CA LYS A 233 -16.93 6.71 -21.45
C LYS A 233 -16.24 5.47 -22.01
N LYS A 234 -15.13 5.04 -21.38
CA LYS A 234 -14.31 3.88 -21.75
C LYS A 234 -13.55 3.35 -20.54
N SER A 235 -13.02 2.13 -20.66
CA SER A 235 -12.18 1.48 -19.66
C SER A 235 -10.90 0.94 -20.33
N PRO A 236 -9.71 1.47 -20.02
CA PRO A 236 -9.44 2.57 -19.09
C PRO A 236 -9.85 3.96 -19.64
N GLY A 237 -10.45 4.78 -18.78
CA GLY A 237 -10.81 6.18 -19.04
C GLY A 237 -9.74 7.19 -18.58
N THR A 238 -10.10 8.47 -18.59
CA THR A 238 -9.30 9.54 -17.95
C THR A 238 -9.37 9.44 -16.43
N TYR A 239 -8.45 10.11 -15.73
CA TYR A 239 -8.40 10.08 -14.26
C TYR A 239 -9.69 10.65 -13.64
N GLU A 240 -10.17 11.74 -14.21
CA GLU A 240 -11.30 12.54 -13.71
C GLU A 240 -12.64 11.82 -13.84
N GLU A 241 -12.77 10.95 -14.86
CA GLU A 241 -13.98 10.18 -15.12
C GLU A 241 -14.34 9.20 -14.00
N PHE A 242 -13.38 8.77 -13.17
CA PHE A 242 -13.61 7.79 -12.10
C PHE A 242 -14.08 8.42 -10.79
N GLY A 243 -14.11 9.75 -10.67
CA GLY A 243 -14.84 10.43 -9.59
C GLY A 243 -14.40 10.11 -8.17
N ASP A 244 -13.10 9.91 -7.92
CA ASP A 244 -12.57 9.58 -6.59
C ASP A 244 -13.03 10.56 -5.50
N ALA A 245 -13.00 11.86 -5.79
CA ALA A 245 -13.46 12.89 -4.86
C ALA A 245 -14.96 12.77 -4.53
N LYS A 246 -15.79 12.41 -5.52
CA LYS A 246 -17.23 12.15 -5.32
C LYS A 246 -17.43 10.95 -4.39
N LYS A 247 -16.71 9.85 -4.63
CA LYS A 247 -16.77 8.64 -3.81
C LYS A 247 -16.41 8.92 -2.35
N GLU A 248 -15.33 9.67 -2.12
CA GLU A 248 -14.90 10.05 -0.78
C GLU A 248 -15.88 11.03 -0.11
N ALA A 249 -16.40 12.02 -0.84
CA ALA A 249 -17.38 12.96 -0.32
C ALA A 249 -18.67 12.26 0.16
N VAL A 250 -19.18 11.29 -0.60
CA VAL A 250 -20.36 10.50 -0.21
C VAL A 250 -20.10 9.74 1.08
N VAL A 251 -18.97 9.02 1.19
CA VAL A 251 -18.64 8.28 2.42
C VAL A 251 -18.45 9.20 3.61
N ARG A 252 -17.76 10.33 3.45
CA ARG A 252 -17.50 11.28 4.54
C ARG A 252 -18.74 12.06 4.98
N ALA A 253 -19.78 12.11 4.15
CA ALA A 253 -21.06 12.71 4.51
C ALA A 253 -21.86 11.84 5.50
N GLU A 254 -21.54 10.54 5.62
CA GLU A 254 -22.18 9.64 6.57
C GLU A 254 -21.60 9.84 7.99
N PRO A 255 -22.37 10.34 8.97
CA PRO A 255 -21.85 10.69 10.29
C PRO A 255 -21.42 9.47 11.12
N ASN A 256 -21.85 8.26 10.72
CA ASN A 256 -21.54 7.02 11.42
C ASN A 256 -20.37 6.25 10.79
N ILE A 257 -19.67 6.78 9.78
CA ILE A 257 -18.52 6.12 9.16
C ILE A 257 -17.21 6.81 9.58
N ASP A 258 -16.33 6.04 10.23
CA ASP A 258 -14.91 6.37 10.32
C ASP A 258 -14.19 5.74 9.11
N LEU A 259 -13.65 6.59 8.23
CA LEU A 259 -12.92 6.17 7.02
C LEU A 259 -11.41 6.11 7.28
N PHE A 260 -10.82 4.93 7.06
CA PHE A 260 -9.40 4.64 7.19
C PHE A 260 -8.79 4.30 5.82
N LEU A 261 -8.25 5.33 5.15
CA LEU A 261 -7.47 5.18 3.92
C LEU A 261 -6.03 4.76 4.24
N ASN A 262 -5.32 4.21 3.26
CA ASN A 262 -3.95 3.69 3.41
C ASN A 262 -3.81 2.69 4.56
N THR A 263 -4.84 1.89 4.83
CA THR A 263 -4.87 0.93 5.94
C THR A 263 -5.12 -0.47 5.39
N HIS A 264 -4.11 -1.34 5.47
CA HIS A 264 -4.15 -2.70 4.92
C HIS A 264 -4.40 -3.72 6.03
N ALA A 265 -5.52 -4.44 5.94
CA ALA A 265 -5.82 -5.55 6.84
C ALA A 265 -5.03 -6.79 6.45
N PHE A 266 -4.39 -7.44 7.43
CA PHE A 266 -3.57 -8.63 7.18
C PHE A 266 -3.73 -9.75 8.20
N GLY A 267 -4.50 -9.53 9.27
CA GLY A 267 -4.74 -10.54 10.30
C GLY A 267 -6.16 -10.45 10.87
N VAL A 268 -6.68 -11.59 11.31
CA VAL A 268 -7.97 -11.70 12.00
C VAL A 268 -7.77 -12.37 13.35
N GLU A 269 -8.25 -11.72 14.40
CA GLU A 269 -8.24 -12.25 15.76
C GLU A 269 -9.59 -12.91 16.05
N LYS A 270 -9.57 -14.20 16.38
CA LYS A 270 -10.75 -14.95 16.83
C LYS A 270 -10.76 -15.02 18.36
N ALA A 271 -11.96 -14.99 18.93
CA ALA A 271 -12.16 -15.18 20.36
C ALA A 271 -11.57 -16.51 20.82
N VAL A 272 -10.97 -16.54 22.02
CA VAL A 272 -10.47 -17.77 22.63
C VAL A 272 -11.60 -18.75 22.91
N VAL A 273 -12.79 -18.23 23.26
CA VAL A 273 -14.00 -19.01 23.52
C VAL A 273 -15.14 -18.49 22.64
N GLY A 274 -15.75 -19.41 21.88
CA GLY A 274 -16.80 -19.10 20.92
C GLY A 274 -16.25 -18.82 19.52
N ASN A 275 -16.97 -19.27 18.49
CA ASN A 275 -16.55 -19.12 17.09
C ASN A 275 -16.88 -17.71 16.56
N ARG A 276 -16.17 -16.69 17.09
CA ARG A 276 -16.41 -15.27 16.84
C ARG A 276 -15.12 -14.56 16.45
N ILE A 277 -15.19 -13.66 15.48
CA ILE A 277 -14.13 -12.69 15.19
C ILE A 277 -14.22 -11.54 16.22
N GLU A 278 -13.10 -11.15 16.81
CA GLU A 278 -13.02 -10.04 17.79
C GLU A 278 -12.36 -8.79 17.21
N ALA A 279 -11.36 -8.97 16.35
CA ALA A 279 -10.67 -7.86 15.74
C ALA A 279 -10.04 -8.21 14.38
N VAL A 280 -9.71 -7.15 13.63
CA VAL A 280 -8.86 -7.21 12.44
C VAL A 280 -7.60 -6.40 12.70
N THR A 281 -6.44 -7.01 12.46
CA THR A 281 -5.13 -6.35 12.54
C THR A 281 -4.80 -5.75 11.17
N CYS A 282 -4.41 -4.48 11.18
CA CYS A 282 -4.06 -3.72 9.98
C CYS A 282 -2.72 -3.00 10.14
N LEU A 283 -2.11 -2.60 9.04
CA LEU A 283 -0.97 -1.69 9.01
C LEU A 283 -1.28 -0.48 8.12
N ASP A 284 -0.71 0.68 8.48
CA ASP A 284 -0.68 1.85 7.61
C ASP A 284 0.30 1.60 6.45
N THR A 285 -0.16 1.71 5.21
CA THR A 285 0.64 1.39 4.01
C THR A 285 1.69 2.44 3.67
N ARG A 286 1.86 3.47 4.50
CA ARG A 286 2.86 4.54 4.34
C ARG A 286 3.86 4.60 5.50
N THR A 287 3.47 4.11 6.67
CA THR A 287 4.24 4.27 7.91
C THR A 287 4.44 2.97 8.68
N SER A 288 3.84 1.87 8.23
CA SER A 288 3.88 0.56 8.88
C SER A 288 3.34 0.54 10.32
N ARG A 289 2.69 1.62 10.79
CA ARG A 289 2.02 1.65 12.08
C ARG A 289 0.88 0.64 12.10
N GLU A 290 0.82 -0.18 13.15
CA GLU A 290 -0.19 -1.21 13.29
C GLU A 290 -1.43 -0.69 14.03
N PHE A 291 -2.60 -1.13 13.55
CA PHE A 291 -3.90 -0.84 14.11
C PHE A 291 -4.66 -2.13 14.40
N ARG A 292 -5.45 -2.11 15.45
CA ARG A 292 -6.35 -3.19 15.82
C ARG A 292 -7.78 -2.70 15.83
N PHE A 293 -8.59 -3.16 14.87
CA PHE A 293 -9.98 -2.74 14.73
C PHE A 293 -10.92 -3.75 15.39
N THR A 294 -11.60 -3.33 16.46
CA THR A 294 -12.56 -4.17 17.18
C THR A 294 -13.98 -3.89 16.74
N GLY A 295 -14.81 -4.92 16.65
CA GLY A 295 -16.23 -4.72 16.32
C GLY A 295 -17.11 -5.94 16.50
N ARG A 296 -18.40 -5.78 16.22
CA ARG A 296 -19.42 -6.83 16.37
C ARG A 296 -19.63 -7.63 15.08
N PHE A 297 -19.70 -6.94 13.95
CA PHE A 297 -19.85 -7.54 12.63
C PHE A 297 -18.64 -7.19 11.77
N PHE A 298 -18.25 -8.12 10.89
CA PHE A 298 -17.12 -7.97 9.99
C PHE A 298 -17.55 -8.29 8.56
N CYS A 299 -17.14 -7.46 7.61
CA CYS A 299 -17.40 -7.64 6.19
C CYS A 299 -16.08 -7.63 5.44
N ASP A 300 -15.69 -8.79 4.89
CA ASP A 300 -14.61 -8.86 3.92
C ASP A 300 -15.15 -8.42 2.55
N ALA A 301 -14.69 -7.27 2.09
CA ALA A 301 -14.94 -6.69 0.79
C ALA A 301 -13.64 -6.40 0.04
N THR A 302 -12.56 -7.15 0.30
CA THR A 302 -11.25 -6.91 -0.35
C THR A 302 -11.21 -7.33 -1.82
N GLY A 303 -12.26 -8.01 -2.30
CA GLY A 303 -12.38 -8.54 -3.65
C GLY A 303 -11.69 -9.89 -3.88
N HIS A 304 -10.71 -10.24 -3.04
CA HIS A 304 -9.97 -11.51 -3.12
C HIS A 304 -10.23 -12.44 -1.92
N ALA A 305 -11.13 -12.05 -1.01
CA ALA A 305 -11.36 -12.73 0.27
C ALA A 305 -10.07 -12.83 1.11
N THR A 306 -9.29 -11.75 1.13
CA THR A 306 -7.94 -11.68 1.71
C THR A 306 -7.91 -12.00 3.20
N ILE A 307 -8.99 -11.70 3.92
CA ILE A 307 -9.13 -11.95 5.35
C ILE A 307 -10.27 -12.94 5.65
N GLY A 308 -10.76 -13.65 4.62
CA GLY A 308 -11.77 -14.68 4.76
C GLY A 308 -11.23 -15.87 5.54
N HIS A 309 -11.87 -16.20 6.66
CA HIS A 309 -11.43 -17.17 7.66
C HIS A 309 -12.56 -18.03 8.23
#